data_AF-A0A853B5Q7-F1
#
_entry.id   AF-A0A853B5Q7-F1
#
_cell.length_a   1.000
_cell.length_b   1.000
_cell.length_c   1.000
_cell.angle_alpha   90.00
_cell.angle_beta   90.00
_cell.angle_gamma   90.00
#
_symmetry.space_group_name_H-M   'P 1'
#
loop_
_entity.id
_entity.type
_entity.pdbx_description
1 polymer ?
#
loop_
_entity_poly.entity_id
_entity_poly.type
_entity_poly.pdbx_seq_one_letter_code
_entity_poly.pdbx_strand_id
1 'polypeptide(L)'
;MSSQSEVRIADLAGELAKSLDGLEGARLDRDEVRDLLEGLATMASAVTRLLDDLRACPALRTREHELGLLAYQTIHSKLEQSAAAAEDLAVGAEALCRLLPHTP
;
A
#
# COMPACT_ATOMS: atom_id res chain seq x y z
N MET A 1 -2.74 -19.21 -12.60
CA MET A 1 -3.51 -18.01 -12.25
C MET A 1 -2.63 -16.87 -11.68
N SER A 2 -1.31 -16.86 -11.93
CA SER A 2 -0.39 -15.87 -11.35
C SER A 2 -0.28 -14.54 -12.11
N SER A 3 -0.78 -14.47 -13.34
CA SER A 3 -0.55 -13.31 -14.22
C SER A 3 -1.41 -12.07 -13.91
N GLN A 4 -2.51 -12.20 -13.16
CA GLN A 4 -3.40 -11.07 -12.88
C GLN A 4 -2.93 -10.22 -11.68
N SER A 5 -2.29 -10.84 -10.68
CA SER A 5 -1.76 -10.14 -9.51
C SER A 5 -0.48 -9.37 -9.84
N GLU A 6 0.39 -9.93 -10.68
CA GLU A 6 1.63 -9.25 -11.13
C GLU A 6 1.32 -8.01 -11.97
N VAL A 7 0.34 -8.09 -12.86
CA VAL A 7 -0.10 -6.94 -13.68
C VAL A 7 -0.64 -5.82 -12.80
N ARG A 8 -1.49 -6.12 -11.80
CA ARG A 8 -2.03 -5.10 -10.88
C ARG A 8 -0.97 -4.37 -10.07
N ILE A 9 0.07 -5.06 -9.59
CA ILE A 9 1.13 -4.46 -8.78
C ILE A 9 2.04 -3.58 -9.66
N ALA A 10 2.37 -4.05 -10.87
CA ALA A 10 3.15 -3.27 -11.82
C ALA A 10 2.43 -1.98 -12.26
N ASP A 11 1.11 -2.07 -12.46
CA ASP A 11 0.29 -0.91 -12.82
C ASP A 11 0.27 0.13 -11.68
N LEU A 12 0.03 -0.30 -10.43
CA LEU A 12 0.06 0.57 -9.24
C LEU A 12 1.44 1.22 -9.03
N ALA A 13 2.53 0.47 -9.21
CA ALA A 13 3.88 1.01 -9.12
C ALA A 13 4.20 2.02 -10.24
N GLY A 14 3.68 1.78 -11.45
CA GLY A 14 3.80 2.70 -12.57
C GLY A 14 3.02 4.00 -12.38
N GLU A 15 1.84 3.95 -11.76
CA GLU A 15 1.07 5.14 -11.37
C GLU A 15 1.79 5.92 -10.27
N LEU A 16 2.34 5.25 -9.25
CA LEU A 16 3.13 5.90 -8.20
C LEU A 16 4.36 6.61 -8.77
N ALA A 17 5.10 5.96 -9.66
CA ALA A 17 6.30 6.55 -10.27
C ALA A 17 5.97 7.82 -11.05
N LYS A 18 4.89 7.83 -11.83
CA LYS A 18 4.42 9.02 -12.57
C LYS A 18 4.00 10.15 -11.63
N SER A 19 3.29 9.81 -10.55
CA SER A 19 2.86 10.75 -9.53
C SER A 19 4.04 11.37 -8.77
N LEU A 20 5.09 10.58 -8.49
CA LEU A 20 6.32 11.04 -7.84
C LEU A 20 7.21 11.88 -8.78
N ASP A 21 7.31 11.52 -10.06
CA ASP A 21 8.02 12.33 -11.06
C ASP A 21 7.35 13.71 -11.24
N GLY A 22 6.02 13.79 -11.10
CA GLY A 22 5.28 15.06 -11.11
C GLY A 22 5.52 15.93 -9.88
N LEU A 23 5.87 15.33 -8.73
CA LEU A 23 6.20 16.04 -7.49
C LEU A 23 7.59 16.70 -7.53
N GLU A 24 8.53 16.14 -8.29
CA GLU A 24 9.90 16.64 -8.38
C GLU A 24 9.98 17.89 -9.28
N GLY A 25 9.70 19.06 -8.69
CA GLY A 25 9.88 20.37 -9.33
C GLY A 25 8.61 21.12 -9.69
N ALA A 26 7.43 20.55 -9.47
CA ALA A 26 6.15 21.24 -9.69
C ALA A 26 5.70 22.05 -8.46
N ARG A 27 5.17 23.26 -8.71
CA ARG A 27 4.24 23.90 -7.76
C ARG A 27 2.89 23.24 -7.94
N LEU A 28 2.66 22.15 -7.22
CA LEU A 28 1.37 21.48 -7.27
C LEU A 28 0.27 22.43 -6.79
N ASP A 29 -0.82 22.49 -7.53
CA ASP A 29 -2.01 23.16 -7.06
C ASP A 29 -2.77 22.28 -6.05
N ARG A 30 -3.88 22.81 -5.52
CA ARG A 30 -4.65 22.12 -4.48
C ARG A 30 -5.26 20.81 -4.97
N ASP A 31 -5.77 20.81 -6.19
CA ASP A 31 -6.51 19.68 -6.75
C ASP A 31 -5.52 18.56 -7.08
N GLU A 32 -4.35 18.92 -7.60
CA GLU A 32 -3.23 17.98 -7.79
C GLU A 32 -2.74 17.37 -6.46
N VAL A 33 -2.62 18.17 -5.39
CA VAL A 33 -2.26 17.65 -4.05
C VAL A 33 -3.35 16.71 -3.51
N ARG A 34 -4.63 17.02 -3.75
CA ARG A 34 -5.75 16.16 -3.34
C ARG A 34 -5.72 14.83 -4.08
N ASP A 35 -5.60 14.86 -5.40
CA ASP A 35 -5.55 13.67 -6.24
C ASP A 35 -4.38 12.76 -5.86
N LEU A 36 -3.22 13.34 -5.54
CA LEU A 36 -2.05 12.60 -5.06
C LEU A 36 -2.32 11.91 -3.72
N LEU A 37 -2.93 12.61 -2.76
CA LEU A 37 -3.25 12.05 -1.44
C LEU A 37 -4.35 10.98 -1.53
N GLU A 38 -5.36 11.16 -2.37
CA GLU A 38 -6.40 10.14 -2.63
C GLU A 38 -5.81 8.89 -3.32
N GLY A 39 -4.92 9.09 -4.28
CA GLY A 39 -4.15 8.02 -4.90
C GLY A 39 -3.29 7.28 -3.87
N LEU A 40 -2.60 8.00 -2.99
CA LEU A 40 -1.78 7.42 -1.92
C LEU A 40 -2.62 6.58 -0.95
N ALA A 41 -3.79 7.07 -0.53
CA ALA A 41 -4.70 6.33 0.33
C ALA A 41 -5.21 5.04 -0.32
N THR A 42 -5.53 5.11 -1.62
CA THR A 42 -5.98 3.96 -2.42
C THR A 42 -4.88 2.91 -2.55
N MET A 43 -3.65 3.34 -2.87
CA MET A 43 -2.49 2.45 -2.98
C MET A 43 -2.17 1.79 -1.64
N ALA A 44 -2.13 2.57 -0.56
CA ALA A 44 -1.86 2.07 0.78
C ALA A 44 -2.90 1.01 1.20
N SER A 45 -4.18 1.26 0.93
CA SER A 45 -5.26 0.28 1.12
C SER A 45 -5.09 -1.00 0.28
N ALA A 46 -4.62 -0.88 -0.97
CA ALA A 46 -4.34 -2.04 -1.82
C ALA A 46 -3.16 -2.87 -1.29
N VAL A 47 -2.11 -2.21 -0.79
CA VAL A 47 -0.96 -2.85 -0.16
C VAL A 47 -1.39 -3.60 1.11
N THR A 48 -2.22 -3.00 1.97
CA THR A 48 -2.77 -3.67 3.16
C THR A 48 -3.47 -4.98 2.78
N ARG A 49 -4.36 -4.95 1.78
CA ARG A 49 -5.06 -6.16 1.30
C ARG A 49 -4.11 -7.23 0.78
N LEU A 50 -3.07 -6.84 0.03
CA LEU A 50 -2.08 -7.78 -0.48
C LEU A 50 -1.28 -8.43 0.66
N LEU A 51 -0.92 -7.66 1.68
CA LEU A 51 -0.24 -8.19 2.86
C LEU A 51 -1.15 -9.14 3.65
N ASP A 52 -2.45 -8.86 3.72
CA ASP A 52 -3.46 -9.74 4.32
C ASP A 52 -3.61 -11.05 3.55
N ASP A 53 -3.68 -10.98 2.23
CA ASP A 53 -3.73 -12.15 1.35
C ASP A 53 -2.46 -13.00 1.49
N LEU A 54 -1.29 -12.37 1.63
CA LEU A 54 -0.04 -13.07 1.93
C LEU A 54 -0.09 -13.75 3.29
N ARG A 55 -0.60 -13.11 4.34
CA ARG A 55 -0.78 -13.75 5.67
C ARG A 55 -1.75 -14.93 5.61
N ALA A 56 -2.78 -14.83 4.78
CA ALA A 56 -3.74 -15.91 4.55
C ALA A 56 -3.23 -17.00 3.60
N CYS A 57 -2.10 -16.79 2.92
CA CYS A 57 -1.61 -17.66 1.87
C CYS A 57 -1.31 -19.08 2.41
N PRO A 58 -1.97 -20.12 1.86
CA PRO A 58 -1.74 -21.50 2.29
C PRO A 58 -0.29 -21.93 2.14
N ALA A 59 0.44 -21.44 1.13
CA ALA A 59 1.83 -21.80 0.91
C ALA A 59 2.75 -21.38 2.07
N LEU A 60 2.45 -20.25 2.74
CA LEU A 60 3.18 -19.82 3.93
C LEU A 60 2.80 -20.65 5.16
N ARG A 61 1.53 -21.07 5.27
CA ARG A 61 1.06 -21.98 6.33
C ARG A 61 1.60 -23.40 6.19
N THR A 62 1.63 -23.95 4.97
CA THR A 62 2.14 -25.30 4.71
C THR A 62 3.64 -25.40 5.01
N ARG A 63 4.39 -24.32 4.75
CA ARG A 63 5.82 -24.23 5.07
C ARG A 63 6.11 -23.96 6.55
N GLU A 64 5.12 -23.85 7.43
CA GLU A 64 5.35 -23.71 8.88
C GLU A 64 6.25 -24.83 9.43
N HIS A 65 6.08 -26.05 8.92
CA HIS A 65 6.89 -27.22 9.29
C HIS A 65 8.31 -27.17 8.70
N GLU A 66 8.52 -26.49 7.56
CA GLU A 66 9.81 -26.41 6.85
C GLU A 66 10.65 -25.20 7.29
N LEU A 67 10.01 -24.05 7.52
CA LEU A 67 10.65 -22.81 7.96
C LEU A 67 11.04 -22.85 9.46
N GLY A 68 10.43 -23.76 10.22
CA GLY A 68 10.50 -23.76 11.67
C GLY A 68 9.66 -22.63 12.28
N LEU A 69 9.14 -22.89 13.48
CA LEU A 69 8.14 -22.04 14.15
C LEU A 69 8.58 -20.57 14.30
N LEU A 70 9.85 -20.34 14.65
CA LEU A 70 10.37 -18.99 14.88
C LEU A 70 10.42 -18.16 13.58
N ALA A 71 10.84 -18.75 12.47
CA ALA A 71 10.91 -18.05 11.20
C ALA A 71 9.50 -17.75 10.67
N TYR A 72 8.57 -18.70 10.81
CA TYR A 72 7.17 -18.49 10.48
C TYR A 72 6.54 -17.35 11.28
N GLN A 73 6.69 -17.34 12.61
CA GLN A 73 6.22 -16.26 13.48
C GLN A 73 6.84 -14.91 13.11
N THR A 74 8.13 -14.89 12.78
CA THR A 74 8.83 -13.68 12.35
C THR A 74 8.24 -13.12 11.05
N ILE A 75 8.03 -13.97 10.04
CA ILE A 75 7.42 -13.58 8.77
C ILE A 75 6.01 -13.03 9.01
N HIS A 76 5.19 -13.74 9.78
CA HIS A 76 3.82 -13.31 10.05
C HIS A 76 3.76 -11.98 10.79
N SER A 77 4.61 -11.80 11.81
CA SER A 77 4.74 -10.55 12.55
C SER A 77 5.18 -9.40 11.64
N LYS A 78 6.09 -9.64 10.70
CA LYS A 78 6.52 -8.63 9.74
C LYS A 78 5.43 -8.24 8.76
N LEU A 79 4.68 -9.21 8.24
CA LEU A 79 3.53 -8.94 7.37
C LEU A 79 2.46 -8.11 8.10
N GLU A 80 2.19 -8.43 9.37
CA GLU A 80 1.24 -7.69 10.20
C GLU A 80 1.71 -6.26 10.49
N GLN A 81 2.98 -6.08 10.86
CA GLN A 81 3.57 -4.75 11.06
C GLN A 81 3.50 -3.91 9.78
N SER A 82 3.80 -4.50 8.62
CA SER A 82 3.71 -3.81 7.34
C SER A 82 2.27 -3.46 6.96
N ALA A 83 1.30 -4.33 7.25
CA ALA A 83 -0.11 -4.07 6.98
C ALA A 83 -0.63 -2.90 7.82
N ALA A 84 -0.28 -2.86 9.11
CA ALA A 84 -0.61 -1.75 10.00
C ALA A 84 0.02 -0.43 9.52
N ALA A 85 1.29 -0.43 9.12
CA ALA A 85 1.94 0.77 8.60
C ALA A 85 1.30 1.28 7.29
N ALA A 86 0.85 0.39 6.42
CA ALA A 86 0.12 0.75 5.21
C ALA A 86 -1.27 1.32 5.54
N GLU A 87 -1.98 0.76 6.53
CA GLU A 87 -3.25 1.31 7.01
C GLU A 87 -3.08 2.71 7.62
N ASP A 88 -2.07 2.90 8.46
CA ASP A 88 -1.72 4.22 9.04
C ASP A 88 -1.44 5.26 7.95
N LEU A 89 -0.74 4.87 6.88
CA LEU A 89 -0.49 5.73 5.74
C LEU A 89 -1.79 6.11 5.01
N ALA A 90 -2.69 5.15 4.80
CA ALA A 90 -3.99 5.40 4.18
C ALA A 90 -4.82 6.40 4.98
N VAL A 91 -4.93 6.17 6.29
CA VAL A 91 -5.65 7.05 7.22
C VAL A 91 -5.01 8.44 7.27
N GLY A 92 -3.68 8.51 7.31
CA GLY A 92 -2.93 9.76 7.28
C GLY A 92 -3.17 10.57 6.00
N ALA A 93 -3.14 9.90 4.85
CA ALA A 93 -3.41 10.54 3.56
C ALA A 93 -4.85 11.08 3.47
N GLU A 94 -5.85 10.30 3.90
CA GLU A 94 -7.24 10.76 3.96
C GLU A 94 -7.43 11.95 4.92
N ALA A 95 -6.76 11.92 6.07
CA ALA A 95 -6.82 13.02 7.03
C ALA A 95 -6.25 14.31 6.43
N LEU A 96 -5.13 14.22 5.71
CA LEU A 96 -4.55 15.36 4.99
C LEU A 96 -5.49 15.87 3.89
N CYS A 97 -6.15 15.00 3.12
CA CYS A 97 -7.17 15.41 2.14
C CYS A 97 -8.27 16.28 2.77
N ARG A 98 -8.77 15.88 3.95
CA ARG A 98 -9.85 16.61 4.66
C ARG A 98 -9.38 17.98 5.17
N LEU A 99 -8.09 18.14 5.44
CA LEU A 99 -7.49 19.41 5.89
C LEU A 99 -7.23 20.37 4.73
N LEU A 100 -7.26 19.90 3.48
CA LEU A 100 -7.14 20.80 2.33
C LEU A 100 -8.32 21.77 2.31
N PRO A 101 -8.06 23.09 2.12
CA PRO A 101 -9.12 24.09 2.12
C PRO A 101 -10.20 23.73 1.10
N HIS A 102 -11.47 23.83 1.49
CA HIS A 102 -12.60 23.63 0.59
C HIS A 102 -12.87 24.97 -0.12
N THR A 103 -13.07 24.96 -1.43
CA THR A 103 -13.53 26.17 -2.13
C THR A 103 -14.98 26.48 -1.71
N PRO A 104 -15.34 27.76 -1.50
CA PRO A 104 -16.74 28.17 -1.52
C PRO A 104 -17.37 28.02 -2.90
#